data_AF-Q03DB5-F1
#
_entry.id   AF-Q03DB5-F1
#
_cell.length_a   1.000
_cell.length_b   1.000
_cell.length_c   1.000
_cell.angle_alpha   90.00
_cell.angle_beta   90.00
_cell.angle_gamma   90.00
#
_symmetry.space_group_name_H-M   'P 1'
#
loop_
_entity.id
_entity.type
_entity.pdbx_description
1 polymer ?
#
loop_
_entity_poly.entity_id
_entity_poly.type
_entity_poly.pdbx_seq_one_letter_code
_entity_poly.pdbx_strand_id
1 'polypeptide(L)'
;MFGIITSWIIPAFTGKHTQKHPIIFSHLLERLTALIIIMFGETIVGISKYFTQNTFSIQSIMIFIIVVSLFFTYIVEFDHLIEEQRTHETGNLLIYLHYFILFGLSLVTVALDFTHESEANAIFSITCLYVGIALFYIGIVIASYYNKTTLKLENYVVVAFIVVTLMGYFTSMCFATFSIIAGVTALTTLINAVVITLSLVRRYER
;
A
#
# COMPACT_ATOMS: atom_id res chain seq x y z
N MET A 1 7.29 26.06 -3.88
CA MET A 1 7.68 24.63 -3.68
C MET A 1 8.08 24.34 -2.24
N PHE A 2 8.97 25.13 -1.61
CA PHE A 2 9.29 24.98 -0.16
C PHE A 2 8.06 25.06 0.77
N GLY A 3 7.05 25.88 0.47
CA GLY A 3 5.84 26.02 1.28
C GLY A 3 4.94 24.78 1.38
N ILE A 4 4.94 23.94 0.34
CA ILE A 4 4.16 22.68 0.32
C ILE A 4 4.88 21.63 1.16
N ILE A 5 6.21 21.54 0.98
CA ILE A 5 7.08 20.67 1.75
C ILE A 5 7.07 21.05 3.24
N THR A 6 7.11 22.34 3.57
CA THR A 6 7.00 22.80 4.96
C THR A 6 5.61 22.58 5.53
N SER A 7 4.53 22.79 4.77
CA SER A 7 3.16 22.45 5.21
C SER A 7 2.97 20.96 5.46
N TRP A 8 3.69 20.09 4.75
CA TRP A 8 3.68 18.63 4.95
C TRP A 8 4.56 18.19 6.14
N ILE A 9 5.58 18.97 6.51
CA ILE A 9 6.53 18.66 7.61
C ILE A 9 6.10 19.28 8.96
N ILE A 10 5.28 20.33 8.97
CA ILE A 10 4.80 21.00 10.20
C ILE A 10 4.05 20.06 11.17
N PRO A 11 3.19 19.12 10.72
CA PRO A 11 2.58 18.13 11.61
C PRO A 11 3.62 17.17 12.23
N ALA A 12 4.70 16.88 11.50
CA ALA A 12 5.76 15.95 11.92
C ALA A 12 6.72 16.53 12.98
N PHE A 13 6.86 17.87 13.05
CA PHE A 13 7.72 18.54 14.04
C PHE A 13 6.96 18.95 15.32
N THR A 14 5.64 19.14 15.23
CA THR A 14 4.79 19.58 16.36
C THR A 14 4.38 18.41 17.28
N GLY A 15 4.80 17.18 17.00
CA GLY A 15 4.61 16.02 17.89
C GLY A 15 5.37 16.11 19.22
N LYS A 16 6.35 17.01 19.36
CA LYS A 16 7.13 17.17 20.60
C LYS A 16 6.43 17.98 21.72
N HIS A 17 5.28 18.60 21.44
CA HIS A 17 4.52 19.34 22.47
C HIS A 17 3.24 18.65 22.94
N THR A 18 2.99 17.42 22.49
CA THR A 18 1.81 16.62 22.89
C THR A 18 2.07 15.73 24.11
N GLN A 19 2.94 16.17 25.03
CA GLN A 19 3.20 15.49 26.31
C GLN A 19 2.20 15.86 27.41
N LYS A 20 1.35 16.88 27.21
CA LYS A 20 0.45 17.40 28.25
C LYS A 20 -1.04 17.20 28.00
N HIS A 21 -1.45 16.86 26.79
CA HIS A 21 -2.82 16.48 26.48
C HIS A 21 -2.77 15.29 25.51
N PRO A 22 -3.29 14.11 25.88
CA PRO A 22 -3.37 12.99 24.96
C PRO A 22 -4.33 13.37 23.83
N ILE A 23 -3.78 13.89 22.73
CA ILE A 23 -4.50 13.95 21.47
C ILE A 23 -4.70 12.49 21.06
N ILE A 24 -5.97 12.11 20.96
CA ILE A 24 -6.48 10.74 20.93
C ILE A 24 -5.86 10.00 19.72
N PHE A 25 -4.93 9.10 20.00
CA PHE A 25 -4.25 8.24 19.01
C PHE A 25 -5.25 7.58 18.04
N SER A 26 -6.37 7.09 18.57
CA SER A 26 -7.46 6.49 17.79
C SER A 26 -8.09 7.49 16.79
N HIS A 27 -8.33 8.75 17.19
CA HIS A 27 -8.91 9.74 16.27
C HIS A 27 -7.95 10.08 15.11
N LEU A 28 -6.65 10.20 15.37
CA LEU A 28 -5.68 10.47 14.31
C LEU A 28 -5.55 9.28 13.34
N LEU A 29 -5.57 8.05 13.87
CA LEU A 29 -5.61 6.83 13.07
C LEU A 29 -6.85 6.79 12.18
N GLU A 30 -8.03 7.07 12.74
CA GLU A 30 -9.30 7.09 12.00
C GLU A 30 -9.24 8.06 10.81
N ARG A 31 -8.71 9.28 11.01
CA ARG A 31 -8.56 10.28 9.94
C ARG A 31 -7.56 9.84 8.87
N LEU A 32 -6.44 9.23 9.26
CA LEU A 32 -5.45 8.73 8.30
C LEU A 32 -6.00 7.56 7.49
N THR A 33 -6.71 6.63 8.13
CA THR A 33 -7.40 5.53 7.44
C THR A 33 -8.46 6.05 6.47
N ALA A 34 -9.25 7.04 6.87
CA ALA A 34 -10.19 7.70 5.96
C ALA A 34 -9.48 8.35 4.75
N LEU A 35 -8.33 8.99 4.96
CA LEU A 35 -7.52 9.55 3.87
C LEU A 35 -7.02 8.46 2.91
N ILE A 36 -6.54 7.32 3.42
CA ILE A 36 -6.12 6.19 2.59
C ILE A 36 -7.29 5.65 1.75
N ILE A 37 -8.47 5.50 2.35
CA ILE A 37 -9.68 5.05 1.63
C ILE A 37 -10.02 6.02 0.48
N ILE A 38 -9.92 7.33 0.71
CA ILE A 38 -10.14 8.34 -0.33
C ILE A 38 -9.11 8.19 -1.46
N MET A 39 -7.83 7.97 -1.15
CA MET A 39 -6.78 7.75 -2.15
C MET A 39 -7.00 6.46 -2.96
N PHE A 40 -7.52 5.41 -2.33
CA PHE A 40 -7.94 4.21 -3.07
C PHE A 40 -9.12 4.52 -4.01
N GLY A 41 -10.07 5.35 -3.57
CA GLY A 41 -11.13 5.87 -4.42
C GLY A 41 -10.60 6.64 -5.63
N GLU A 42 -9.60 7.50 -5.42
CA GLU A 42 -8.91 8.22 -6.51
C GLU A 42 -8.21 7.24 -7.46
N THR A 43 -7.55 6.21 -6.93
CA THR A 43 -6.90 5.16 -7.74
C THR A 43 -7.92 4.42 -8.61
N ILE A 44 -9.11 4.10 -8.07
CA ILE A 44 -10.21 3.47 -8.81
C ILE A 44 -10.71 4.39 -9.93
N VAL A 45 -10.85 5.69 -9.67
CA VAL A 45 -11.23 6.68 -10.68
C VAL A 45 -10.14 6.82 -11.75
N GLY A 46 -8.85 6.78 -11.38
CA GLY A 46 -7.72 6.79 -12.33
C GLY A 46 -7.79 5.63 -13.31
N ILE A 47 -8.01 4.41 -12.81
CA ILE A 47 -8.13 3.21 -13.64
C ILE A 47 -9.48 3.11 -14.39
N SER A 48 -10.43 4.03 -14.17
CA SER A 48 -11.75 3.97 -14.84
C SER A 48 -11.66 3.96 -16.37
N LYS A 49 -10.61 4.57 -16.94
CA LYS A 49 -10.32 4.57 -18.38
C LYS A 49 -10.19 3.16 -18.97
N TYR A 50 -9.77 2.18 -18.17
CA TYR A 50 -9.65 0.78 -18.58
C TYR A 50 -11.00 0.06 -18.70
N PHE A 51 -12.10 0.61 -18.17
CA PHE A 51 -13.42 -0.01 -18.16
C PHE A 51 -14.39 0.56 -19.22
N THR A 52 -13.87 1.31 -20.19
CA THR A 52 -14.69 1.85 -21.29
C THR A 52 -15.06 0.73 -22.27
N GLN A 53 -16.22 0.80 -22.93
CA GLN A 53 -16.71 -0.23 -23.86
C GLN A 53 -15.70 -0.66 -24.94
N ASN A 54 -14.81 0.25 -25.36
CA ASN A 54 -13.79 -0.02 -26.38
C ASN A 54 -12.47 -0.57 -25.83
N THR A 55 -12.18 -0.37 -24.54
CA THR A 55 -10.91 -0.75 -23.90
C THR A 55 -11.08 -1.89 -22.89
N PHE A 56 -12.33 -2.29 -22.63
CA PHE A 56 -12.65 -3.38 -21.73
C PHE A 56 -12.05 -4.70 -22.24
N SER A 57 -11.10 -5.22 -21.47
CA SER A 57 -10.42 -6.48 -21.77
C SER A 57 -10.01 -7.17 -20.47
N ILE A 58 -9.48 -8.39 -20.58
CA ILE A 58 -9.02 -9.19 -19.44
C ILE A 58 -7.99 -8.44 -18.56
N GLN A 59 -7.19 -7.56 -19.16
CA GLN A 59 -6.20 -6.75 -18.47
C GLN A 59 -6.84 -5.70 -17.55
N SER A 60 -8.00 -5.14 -17.93
CA SER A 60 -8.75 -4.21 -17.08
C SER A 60 -9.19 -4.87 -15.77
N ILE A 61 -9.60 -6.14 -15.85
CA ILE A 61 -9.93 -6.96 -14.68
C ILE A 61 -8.68 -7.22 -13.83
N MET A 62 -7.53 -7.50 -14.47
CA MET A 62 -6.26 -7.68 -13.74
C MET A 62 -5.84 -6.41 -12.99
N ILE A 63 -5.95 -5.23 -13.61
CA ILE A 63 -5.65 -3.95 -12.96
C ILE A 63 -6.59 -3.70 -11.78
N PHE A 64 -7.88 -4.05 -11.92
CA PHE A 64 -8.82 -4.01 -10.80
C PHE A 64 -8.37 -4.88 -9.63
N ILE A 65 -7.95 -6.12 -9.92
CA ILE A 65 -7.48 -7.08 -8.91
C ILE A 65 -6.26 -6.54 -8.17
N ILE A 66 -5.35 -5.83 -8.84
CA ILE A 66 -4.20 -5.17 -8.18
C ILE A 66 -4.70 -4.20 -7.10
N VAL A 67 -5.56 -3.25 -7.48
CA VAL A 67 -6.06 -2.21 -6.57
C VAL A 67 -6.85 -2.81 -5.41
N VAL A 68 -7.74 -3.76 -5.69
CA VAL A 68 -8.53 -4.43 -4.65
C VAL A 68 -7.65 -5.28 -3.73
N SER A 69 -6.62 -5.96 -4.24
CA SER A 69 -5.70 -6.76 -3.42
C SER A 69 -4.87 -5.88 -2.49
N LEU A 70 -4.40 -4.72 -2.96
CA LEU A 70 -3.72 -3.73 -2.13
C LEU A 70 -4.65 -3.17 -1.05
N PHE A 71 -5.88 -2.79 -1.43
CA PHE A 71 -6.89 -2.31 -0.48
C PHE A 71 -7.21 -3.37 0.59
N PHE A 72 -7.38 -4.63 0.20
CA PHE A 72 -7.65 -5.71 1.13
C PHE A 72 -6.49 -5.94 2.10
N THR A 73 -5.24 -5.94 1.59
CA THR A 73 -4.04 -6.04 2.43
C THR A 73 -3.98 -4.90 3.46
N TYR A 74 -4.35 -3.69 3.04
CA TYR A 74 -4.41 -2.53 3.94
C TYR A 74 -5.44 -2.72 5.05
N ILE A 75 -6.69 -3.04 4.71
CA ILE A 75 -7.77 -3.22 5.71
C ILE A 75 -7.41 -4.35 6.67
N VAL A 76 -6.89 -5.48 6.17
CA VAL A 76 -6.50 -6.61 7.00
C VAL A 76 -5.45 -6.22 8.05
N GLU A 77 -4.46 -5.39 7.69
CA GLU A 77 -3.45 -4.93 8.66
C GLU A 77 -4.01 -3.88 9.63
N PHE A 78 -4.75 -2.88 9.13
CA PHE A 78 -5.15 -1.72 9.92
C PHE A 78 -6.44 -1.91 10.73
N ASP A 79 -7.42 -2.66 10.22
CA ASP A 79 -8.72 -2.89 10.87
C ASP A 79 -8.64 -3.98 11.94
N HIS A 80 -7.84 -5.03 11.71
CA HIS A 80 -7.84 -6.22 12.56
C HIS A 80 -6.64 -6.33 13.52
N LEU A 81 -5.50 -5.67 13.24
CA LEU A 81 -4.25 -5.93 13.96
C LEU A 81 -3.73 -4.77 14.81
N ILE A 82 -4.15 -3.53 14.52
CA ILE A 82 -3.68 -2.39 15.29
C ILE A 82 -4.36 -2.35 16.65
N GLU A 83 -3.54 -2.44 17.70
CA GLU A 83 -3.99 -2.25 19.06
C GLU A 83 -4.28 -0.77 19.30
N GLU A 84 -5.54 -0.35 19.21
CA GLU A 84 -5.95 1.04 19.54
C GLU A 84 -5.59 1.46 20.98
N GLN A 85 -5.27 0.50 21.86
CA GLN A 85 -5.05 0.69 23.30
C GLN A 85 -3.57 0.66 23.74
N ARG A 86 -2.62 1.17 22.95
CA ARG A 86 -1.24 1.40 23.44
C ARG A 86 -1.07 2.85 23.90
N THR A 87 -1.21 3.06 25.20
CA THR A 87 -1.20 4.36 25.89
C THR A 87 0.17 5.03 26.05
N HIS A 88 1.26 4.42 25.57
CA HIS A 88 2.62 4.85 25.90
C HIS A 88 3.59 4.97 24.71
N GLU A 89 3.10 4.86 23.48
CA GLU A 89 3.93 4.98 22.27
C GLU A 89 3.63 6.30 21.54
N THR A 90 4.67 6.94 21.03
CA THR A 90 4.55 8.20 20.31
C THR A 90 3.88 7.95 18.94
N GLY A 91 2.68 8.48 18.72
CA GLY A 91 1.93 8.38 17.46
C GLY A 91 2.63 8.95 16.21
N ASN A 92 3.89 9.37 16.32
CA ASN A 92 4.69 9.93 15.25
C ASN A 92 5.05 8.87 14.18
N LEU A 93 5.38 7.64 14.58
CA LEU A 93 5.76 6.59 13.62
C LEU A 93 4.53 6.05 12.85
N LEU A 94 3.33 6.08 13.45
CA LEU A 94 2.06 5.80 12.75
C LEU A 94 1.80 6.80 11.63
N ILE A 95 2.13 8.07 11.85
CA ILE A 95 2.06 9.13 10.83
C ILE A 95 3.07 8.83 9.71
N TYR A 96 4.33 8.54 10.04
CA TYR A 96 5.36 8.20 9.04
C TYR A 96 5.00 6.99 8.19
N LEU A 97 4.44 5.95 8.82
CA LEU A 97 3.93 4.76 8.16
C LEU A 97 2.90 5.09 7.06
N HIS A 98 1.87 5.87 7.40
CA HIS A 98 0.81 6.19 6.44
C HIS A 98 1.34 7.03 5.28
N TYR A 99 2.37 7.87 5.50
CA TYR A 99 3.03 8.58 4.41
C TYR A 99 3.68 7.63 3.39
N PHE A 100 4.31 6.53 3.84
CA PHE A 100 4.84 5.51 2.92
C PHE A 100 3.73 4.86 2.10
N ILE A 101 2.60 4.54 2.73
CA ILE A 101 1.45 3.93 2.06
C ILE A 101 0.83 4.90 1.05
N LEU A 102 0.60 6.15 1.44
CA LEU A 102 0.09 7.21 0.56
C LEU A 102 0.99 7.40 -0.66
N PHE A 103 2.29 7.54 -0.44
CA PHE A 103 3.26 7.76 -1.51
C PHE A 103 3.38 6.54 -2.43
N GLY A 104 3.37 5.33 -1.86
CA GLY A 104 3.34 4.08 -2.61
C GLY A 104 2.09 3.96 -3.49
N LEU A 105 0.92 4.28 -2.94
CA LEU A 105 -0.36 4.24 -3.67
C LEU A 105 -0.41 5.28 -4.78
N SER A 106 0.04 6.52 -4.53
CA SER A 106 0.15 7.55 -5.58
C SER A 106 1.07 7.11 -6.71
N LEU A 107 2.22 6.50 -6.41
CA LEU A 107 3.13 5.95 -7.43
C LEU A 107 2.46 4.83 -8.24
N VAL A 108 1.72 3.92 -7.59
CA VAL A 108 0.97 2.87 -8.28
C VAL A 108 -0.07 3.47 -9.23
N THR A 109 -0.85 4.46 -8.80
CA THR A 109 -1.86 5.13 -9.64
C THR A 109 -1.23 5.75 -10.87
N VAL A 110 -0.17 6.53 -10.67
CA VAL A 110 0.56 7.17 -11.75
C VAL A 110 1.17 6.14 -12.69
N ALA A 111 1.79 5.08 -12.16
CA ALA A 111 2.38 4.03 -12.98
C ALA A 111 1.34 3.25 -13.79
N LEU A 112 0.17 2.98 -13.22
CA LEU A 112 -0.93 2.36 -13.97
C LEU A 112 -1.35 3.26 -15.13
N ASP A 113 -1.61 4.55 -14.88
CA ASP A 113 -1.95 5.51 -15.94
C ASP A 113 -0.89 5.57 -17.05
N PHE A 114 0.40 5.62 -16.70
CA PHE A 114 1.51 5.59 -17.67
C PHE A 114 1.61 4.29 -18.46
N THR A 115 1.16 3.16 -17.90
CA THR A 115 1.22 1.86 -18.60
C THR A 115 0.21 1.79 -19.75
N HIS A 116 -0.79 2.69 -19.81
CA HIS A 116 -1.72 2.80 -20.94
C HIS A 116 -1.16 3.63 -22.10
N GLU A 117 -0.34 4.65 -21.80
CA GLU A 117 0.16 5.54 -22.83
C GLU A 117 1.26 4.86 -23.67
N SER A 118 1.00 4.66 -24.96
CA SER A 118 1.90 3.96 -25.87
C SER A 118 3.25 4.65 -26.10
N GLU A 119 3.38 5.92 -25.72
CA GLU A 119 4.61 6.70 -25.83
C GLU A 119 5.46 6.69 -24.56
N ALA A 120 4.95 6.14 -23.46
CA ALA A 120 5.68 6.09 -22.20
C ALA A 120 6.74 4.96 -22.21
N ASN A 121 7.90 5.23 -21.60
CA ASN A 121 8.94 4.22 -21.45
C ASN A 121 8.45 3.08 -20.54
N ALA A 122 8.24 1.90 -21.10
CA ALA A 122 7.75 0.72 -20.38
C ALA A 122 8.61 0.38 -19.15
N ILE A 123 9.93 0.58 -19.22
CA ILE A 123 10.86 0.31 -18.12
C ILE A 123 10.59 1.28 -16.95
N PHE A 124 10.33 2.55 -17.25
CA PHE A 124 9.97 3.54 -16.25
C PHE A 124 8.64 3.18 -15.59
N SER A 125 7.64 2.80 -16.38
CA SER A 125 6.32 2.41 -15.84
C SER A 125 6.38 1.19 -14.93
N ILE A 126 7.09 0.13 -15.36
CA ILE A 126 7.29 -1.08 -14.54
C ILE A 126 8.04 -0.73 -13.26
N THR A 127 9.13 0.03 -13.35
CA THR A 127 9.93 0.40 -12.17
C THR A 127 9.11 1.26 -11.21
N CYS A 128 8.37 2.24 -11.71
CA CYS A 128 7.49 3.10 -10.91
C CYS A 128 6.41 2.26 -10.19
N LEU A 129 5.78 1.32 -10.90
CA LEU A 129 4.75 0.43 -10.35
C LEU A 129 5.29 -0.43 -9.20
N TYR A 130 6.42 -1.11 -9.42
CA TYR A 130 7.01 -1.99 -8.42
C TYR A 130 7.64 -1.23 -7.25
N VAL A 131 8.18 -0.03 -7.47
CA VAL A 131 8.64 0.85 -6.39
C VAL A 131 7.45 1.33 -5.55
N GLY A 132 6.33 1.69 -6.17
CA GLY A 132 5.10 2.05 -5.46
C GLY A 132 4.57 0.89 -4.59
N ILE A 133 4.50 -0.32 -5.15
CA ILE A 133 4.10 -1.54 -4.43
C ILE A 133 5.08 -1.86 -3.28
N ALA A 134 6.39 -1.72 -3.51
CA ALA A 134 7.40 -1.94 -2.48
C ALA A 134 7.25 -0.94 -1.33
N LEU A 135 7.03 0.35 -1.62
CA LEU A 135 6.79 1.39 -0.61
C LEU A 135 5.52 1.11 0.19
N PHE A 136 4.46 0.66 -0.48
CA PHE A 136 3.22 0.24 0.17
C PHE A 136 3.48 -0.91 1.16
N TYR A 137 4.19 -1.97 0.75
CA TYR A 137 4.51 -3.08 1.64
C TYR A 137 5.52 -2.73 2.73
N ILE A 138 6.49 -1.85 2.47
CA ILE A 138 7.37 -1.31 3.51
C ILE A 138 6.53 -0.59 4.57
N GLY A 139 5.53 0.18 4.15
CA GLY A 139 4.50 0.70 5.03
C GLY A 139 3.90 -0.41 5.89
N ILE A 140 3.23 -1.39 5.30
CA ILE A 140 2.61 -2.52 6.03
C ILE A 140 3.58 -3.21 7.02
N VAL A 141 4.84 -3.47 6.61
CA VAL A 141 5.84 -4.11 7.49
C VAL A 141 6.20 -3.22 8.69
N ILE A 142 6.35 -1.91 8.48
CA ILE A 142 6.57 -0.95 9.55
C ILE A 142 5.32 -0.85 10.45
N ALA A 143 4.11 -0.96 9.87
CA ALA A 143 2.84 -0.99 10.62
C ALA A 143 2.82 -2.17 11.59
N SER A 144 3.31 -3.32 11.14
CA SER A 144 3.32 -4.53 11.94
C SER A 144 4.19 -4.46 13.19
N TYR A 145 5.15 -3.53 13.25
CA TYR A 145 5.86 -3.24 14.49
C TYR A 145 4.91 -2.79 15.62
N TYR A 146 3.78 -2.17 15.27
CA TYR A 146 2.71 -1.76 16.18
C TYR A 146 1.61 -2.80 16.38
N ASN A 147 1.64 -3.95 15.70
CA ASN A 147 0.69 -5.01 15.99
C ASN A 147 0.81 -5.44 17.45
N LYS A 148 -0.31 -5.87 18.03
CA LYS A 148 -0.36 -6.48 19.38
C LYS A 148 0.83 -7.43 19.52
N THR A 149 1.47 -7.50 20.69
CA THR A 149 2.63 -8.38 20.92
C THR A 149 2.37 -9.85 20.57
N THR A 150 1.11 -10.26 20.44
CA THR A 150 0.62 -11.57 19.98
C THR A 150 0.42 -11.72 18.45
N LEU A 151 0.38 -10.62 17.69
CA LEU A 151 0.05 -10.55 16.24
C LEU A 151 1.13 -9.89 15.36
N LYS A 152 2.38 -9.77 15.84
CA LYS A 152 3.53 -9.30 15.03
C LYS A 152 3.70 -10.13 13.77
N LEU A 153 3.82 -9.52 12.58
CA LEU A 153 4.14 -10.23 11.34
C LEU A 153 5.35 -11.15 11.54
N GLU A 154 5.23 -12.42 11.12
CA GLU A 154 6.38 -13.31 11.19
C GLU A 154 7.38 -12.92 10.09
N ASN A 155 8.66 -13.13 10.37
CA ASN A 155 9.73 -12.88 9.41
C ASN A 155 9.48 -13.62 8.08
N TYR A 156 8.78 -14.77 8.07
CA TYR A 156 8.44 -15.47 6.82
C TYR A 156 7.48 -14.68 5.92
N VAL A 157 6.54 -13.90 6.47
CA VAL A 157 5.60 -13.11 5.66
C VAL A 157 6.32 -11.91 5.05
N VAL A 158 7.19 -11.26 5.82
CA VAL A 158 8.04 -10.17 5.33
C VAL A 158 8.97 -10.67 4.20
N VAL A 159 9.60 -11.84 4.39
CA VAL A 159 10.42 -12.46 3.35
C VAL A 159 9.57 -12.83 2.14
N ALA A 160 8.36 -13.36 2.33
CA ALA A 160 7.44 -13.66 1.23
C ALA A 160 7.10 -12.40 0.42
N PHE A 161 6.77 -11.28 1.08
CA PHE A 161 6.53 -10.01 0.38
C PHE A 161 7.72 -9.58 -0.47
N ILE A 162 8.92 -9.61 0.09
CA ILE A 162 10.14 -9.22 -0.63
C ILE A 162 10.39 -10.16 -1.82
N VAL A 163 10.35 -11.48 -1.60
CA VAL A 163 10.64 -12.47 -2.64
C VAL A 163 9.61 -12.43 -3.77
N VAL A 164 8.32 -12.42 -3.43
CA VAL A 164 7.24 -12.43 -4.43
C VAL A 164 7.24 -11.13 -5.23
N THR A 165 7.43 -9.97 -4.58
CA THR A 165 7.53 -8.68 -5.29
C THR A 165 8.78 -8.59 -6.18
N LEU A 166 9.94 -9.11 -5.74
CA LEU A 166 11.14 -9.17 -6.60
C LEU A 166 10.94 -10.11 -7.79
N MET A 167 10.38 -11.30 -7.58
CA MET A 167 10.08 -12.23 -8.67
C MET A 167 9.13 -11.62 -9.70
N GLY A 168 8.09 -10.91 -9.24
CA GLY A 168 7.17 -10.17 -10.11
C GLY A 168 7.89 -9.10 -10.93
N TYR A 169 8.77 -8.32 -10.30
CA TYR A 169 9.55 -7.27 -10.95
C TYR A 169 10.46 -7.83 -12.05
N PHE A 170 11.24 -8.87 -11.75
CA PHE A 170 12.13 -9.50 -12.74
C PHE A 170 11.34 -10.09 -13.91
N THR A 171 10.23 -10.76 -13.63
CA THR A 171 9.37 -11.34 -14.68
C THR A 171 8.79 -10.24 -15.57
N SER A 172 8.34 -9.14 -14.99
CA SER A 172 7.79 -7.99 -15.72
C SER A 172 8.87 -7.26 -16.55
N MET A 173 10.11 -7.21 -16.06
CA MET A 173 11.24 -6.65 -16.80
C MET A 173 11.69 -7.53 -17.97
N CYS A 174 11.70 -8.85 -17.80
CA CYS A 174 12.01 -9.77 -18.90
C CYS A 174 10.97 -9.73 -20.02
N PHE A 175 9.70 -9.50 -19.66
CA PHE A 175 8.58 -9.50 -20.59
C PHE A 175 7.76 -8.21 -20.46
N ALA A 176 8.26 -7.12 -21.06
CA ALA A 176 7.67 -5.78 -21.02
C ALA A 176 6.42 -5.62 -21.91
N THR A 177 5.49 -6.58 -21.87
CA THR A 177 4.19 -6.49 -22.55
C THR A 177 3.11 -6.13 -21.53
N PHE A 178 2.22 -5.19 -21.88
CA PHE A 178 1.11 -4.72 -21.03
C PHE A 178 0.34 -5.86 -20.33
N SER A 179 -0.04 -6.90 -21.09
CA SER A 179 -0.77 -8.06 -20.56
C SER A 179 0.00 -8.83 -19.49
N ILE A 180 1.32 -8.97 -19.67
CA ILE A 180 2.17 -9.72 -18.74
C ILE A 180 2.41 -8.88 -17.48
N ILE A 181 2.66 -7.57 -17.63
CA ILE A 181 2.83 -6.65 -16.50
C ILE A 181 1.58 -6.65 -15.63
N ALA A 182 0.39 -6.48 -16.23
CA ALA A 182 -0.87 -6.49 -15.50
C ALA A 182 -1.13 -7.84 -14.80
N GLY A 183 -0.93 -8.96 -15.50
CA GLY A 183 -1.16 -10.30 -14.96
C GLY A 183 -0.19 -10.69 -13.84
N VAL A 184 1.11 -10.45 -14.04
CA VAL A 184 2.14 -10.77 -13.04
C VAL A 184 1.99 -9.88 -11.82
N THR A 185 1.70 -8.59 -11.99
CA THR A 185 1.49 -7.68 -10.86
C THR A 185 0.24 -8.07 -10.08
N ALA A 186 -0.88 -8.39 -10.76
CA ALA A 186 -2.10 -8.86 -10.11
C ALA A 186 -1.86 -10.14 -9.29
N LEU A 187 -1.14 -11.10 -9.88
CA LEU A 187 -0.78 -12.35 -9.18
C LEU A 187 0.12 -12.08 -7.98
N THR A 188 1.12 -11.22 -8.12
CA THR A 188 2.06 -10.80 -7.06
C THR A 188 1.29 -10.20 -5.87
N THR A 189 0.41 -9.23 -6.13
CA THR A 189 -0.36 -8.57 -5.07
C THR A 189 -1.36 -9.51 -4.42
N LEU A 190 -1.97 -10.41 -5.20
CA LEU A 190 -2.94 -11.38 -4.70
C LEU A 190 -2.28 -12.45 -3.82
N ILE A 191 -1.12 -12.99 -4.23
CA ILE A 191 -0.34 -13.92 -3.40
C ILE A 191 0.01 -13.26 -2.07
N ASN A 192 0.51 -12.03 -2.09
CA ASN A 192 0.84 -11.30 -0.86
C ASN A 192 -0.40 -11.10 0.04
N ALA A 193 -1.54 -10.72 -0.54
CA ALA A 193 -2.81 -10.59 0.20
C ALA A 193 -3.28 -11.93 0.80
N VAL A 194 -3.09 -13.05 0.10
CA VAL A 194 -3.43 -14.38 0.62
C VAL A 194 -2.48 -14.80 1.73
N VAL A 195 -1.16 -14.59 1.55
CA VAL A 195 -0.14 -14.96 2.55
C VAL A 195 -0.39 -14.24 3.87
N ILE A 196 -0.68 -12.93 3.83
CA ILE A 196 -0.99 -12.19 5.07
C ILE A 196 -2.27 -12.72 5.72
N THR A 197 -3.34 -12.95 4.95
CA THR A 197 -4.62 -13.44 5.47
C THR A 197 -4.48 -14.83 6.10
N LEU A 198 -3.79 -15.76 5.44
CA LEU A 198 -3.52 -17.10 5.98
C LEU A 198 -2.68 -17.05 7.25
N SER A 199 -1.72 -16.12 7.32
CA SER A 199 -0.89 -15.92 8.51
C SER A 199 -1.72 -15.46 9.72
N LEU A 200 -2.82 -14.73 9.48
CA LEU A 200 -3.74 -14.25 10.51
C LEU A 200 -4.75 -15.31 10.92
N VAL A 201 -5.36 -16.02 9.97
CA VAL A 201 -6.30 -17.11 10.26
C VAL A 201 -5.64 -18.19 11.12
N ARG A 202 -4.40 -18.59 10.79
CA ARG A 202 -3.61 -19.56 11.58
C ARG A 202 -3.27 -19.09 13.00
N ARG A 203 -3.43 -17.79 13.30
CA ARG A 203 -3.22 -17.23 14.64
C ARG A 203 -4.51 -17.13 15.44
N TYR A 204 -5.65 -16.94 14.79
CA TYR A 204 -6.94 -16.94 15.47
C TYR A 204 -7.33 -18.35 15.96
N GLU A 205 -6.87 -19.40 15.26
CA GLU A 205 -7.08 -20.80 15.66
C GLU A 205 -6.13 -21.32 16.75
N ARG A 206 -5.14 -20.53 17.18
CA ARG A 206 -4.12 -20.92 18.19
C ARG A 206 -4.32 -20.18 19.50
#